data_AF-A0AAV7DWA5-F1
#
_entry.id   AF-A0AAV7DWA5-F1
#
_cell.length_a   1.000
_cell.length_b   1.000
_cell.length_c   1.000
_cell.angle_alpha   90.00
_cell.angle_beta   90.00
_cell.angle_gamma   90.00
#
_symmetry.space_group_name_H-M   'P 1'
#
loop_
_entity.id
_entity.type
_entity.pdbx_description
1 polymer ?
#
loop_
_entity_poly.entity_id
_entity_poly.type
_entity_poly.pdbx_seq_one_letter_code
_entity_poly.pdbx_strand_id
1 'polypeptide(L)'
;MAEVCASIIPWKIWEERNARVLQGKQREWQVIAILAINKSVEWLSSMKEFADMNGEVLRRSWNLIANQNTHHRIKQPTQWSTPTQGCIKLNTDSSSLGNTGPAGFGGLFRDDNGNTIIVLWTTGD
;
A
#
# COMPACT_ATOMS: atom_id res chain seq x y z
N MET A 1 -5.18 15.46 -0.44
CA MET A 1 -5.13 15.35 1.04
C MET A 1 -5.60 13.99 1.52
N ALA A 2 -6.88 13.61 1.38
CA ALA A 2 -7.36 12.34 1.92
C ALA A 2 -6.95 11.08 1.12
N GLU A 3 -6.49 11.20 -0.14
CA GLU A 3 -5.96 10.06 -0.91
C GLU A 3 -4.68 9.45 -0.33
N VAL A 4 -3.78 10.27 0.20
CA VAL A 4 -2.53 9.78 0.83
C VAL A 4 -2.80 9.25 2.23
N CYS A 5 -3.73 9.87 2.98
CA CYS A 5 -4.23 9.30 4.22
C CYS A 5 -4.90 7.93 4.02
N ALA A 6 -5.67 7.77 2.95
CA ALA A 6 -6.35 6.52 2.60
C ALA A 6 -5.38 5.42 2.12
N SER A 7 -4.18 5.75 1.63
CA SER A 7 -3.18 4.76 1.24
C SER A 7 -2.31 4.26 2.40
N ILE A 8 -2.22 4.99 3.51
CA ILE A 8 -1.45 4.59 4.71
C ILE A 8 -2.02 3.33 5.37
N ILE A 9 -3.35 3.18 5.42
CA ILE A 9 -3.99 2.00 6.03
C ILE A 9 -3.70 0.73 5.20
N PRO A 10 -3.99 0.67 3.89
CA PRO A 10 -3.56 -0.43 3.02
C PRO A 10 -2.05 -0.69 3.08
N TRP A 11 -1.24 0.37 3.16
CA TRP A 11 0.21 0.24 3.30
C TRP A 11 0.61 -0.49 4.60
N LYS A 12 0.02 -0.13 5.75
CA LYS A 12 0.30 -0.83 7.02
C LYS A 12 -0.18 -2.28 7.03
N ILE A 13 -1.30 -2.55 6.37
CA ILE A 13 -1.80 -3.92 6.18
C ILE A 13 -0.82 -4.73 5.33
N TRP A 14 -0.32 -4.14 4.23
CA TRP A 14 0.67 -4.77 3.36
C TRP A 14 2.01 -5.01 4.08
N GLU A 15 2.52 -4.04 4.82
CA GLU A 15 3.74 -4.18 5.62
C GLU A 15 3.62 -5.32 6.64
N GLU A 16 2.49 -5.40 7.35
CA GLU A 16 2.24 -6.48 8.30
C GLU A 16 2.12 -7.84 7.61
N ARG A 17 1.42 -7.93 6.47
CA ARG A 17 1.35 -9.15 5.65
C ARG A 17 2.75 -9.63 5.27
N ASN A 18 3.60 -8.72 4.80
CA ASN A 18 4.97 -9.05 4.43
C ASN A 18 5.82 -9.44 5.65
N ALA A 19 5.65 -8.78 6.80
CA ALA A 19 6.35 -9.15 8.03
C ALA A 19 5.96 -10.57 8.51
N ARG A 20 4.68 -10.95 8.36
CA ARG A 20 4.21 -12.32 8.65
C ARG A 20 4.82 -13.35 7.72
N VAL A 21 4.78 -13.10 6.41
CA VAL A 21 5.24 -14.04 5.39
C VAL A 21 6.76 -14.18 5.37
N LEU A 22 7.50 -13.06 5.46
CA LEU A 22 8.95 -13.03 5.23
C LEU A 22 9.78 -13.07 6.52
N GLN A 23 9.21 -12.64 7.65
CA GLN A 23 9.96 -12.47 8.90
C GLN A 23 9.37 -13.27 10.06
N GLY A 24 8.27 -14.02 9.84
CA GLY A 24 7.58 -14.79 10.89
C GLY A 24 7.01 -13.91 12.02
N LYS A 25 6.89 -12.60 11.81
CA LYS A 25 6.39 -11.65 12.82
C LYS A 25 4.88 -11.61 12.76
N GLN A 26 4.22 -11.61 13.92
CA GLN A 26 2.77 -11.43 13.99
C GLN A 26 2.43 -10.43 15.08
N ARG A 27 1.91 -9.27 14.68
CA ARG A 27 1.39 -8.27 15.62
C ARG A 27 -0.12 -8.44 15.79
N GLU A 28 -0.59 -8.05 16.96
CA GLU A 28 -2.01 -7.90 17.24
C GLU A 28 -2.64 -6.80 16.38
N TRP A 29 -3.91 -6.99 16.01
CA TRP A 29 -4.66 -6.06 15.17
C TRP A 29 -4.67 -4.63 15.72
N GLN A 30 -4.84 -4.49 17.04
CA GLN A 30 -4.85 -3.21 17.74
C GLN A 30 -3.53 -2.45 17.55
N VAL A 31 -2.40 -3.17 17.55
CA VAL A 31 -1.09 -2.57 17.35
C VAL A 31 -0.94 -2.06 15.92
N ILE A 32 -1.39 -2.84 14.93
CA ILE A 32 -1.35 -2.44 13.51
C ILE A 32 -2.22 -1.20 13.28
N ALA A 33 -3.41 -1.16 13.86
CA ALA A 33 -4.31 -0.02 13.78
C ALA A 33 -3.69 1.25 14.40
N ILE A 34 -3.08 1.15 15.59
CA ILE A 34 -2.39 2.27 16.23
C ILE A 34 -1.21 2.77 15.37
N LEU A 35 -0.41 1.86 14.81
CA LEU A 35 0.70 2.21 13.92
C LEU A 35 0.22 2.93 12.65
N ALA A 36 -0.90 2.49 12.07
CA ALA A 36 -1.50 3.16 10.91
C ALA A 36 -1.97 4.57 11.26
N ILE A 37 -2.69 4.73 12.36
CA ILE A 37 -3.19 6.04 12.82
C ILE A 37 -2.03 6.99 13.12
N ASN A 38 -1.01 6.54 13.87
CA ASN A 38 0.13 7.37 14.22
C ASN A 38 0.90 7.83 12.98
N LYS A 39 1.09 6.94 11.99
CA LYS A 39 1.74 7.31 10.73
C LYS A 39 0.93 8.31 9.92
N SER A 40 -0.39 8.16 9.92
CA SER A 40 -1.29 9.14 9.30
C SER A 40 -1.21 10.51 9.96
N VAL A 41 -1.16 10.57 11.30
CA VAL A 41 -1.02 11.82 12.05
C VAL A 41 0.34 12.48 11.77
N GLU A 42 1.43 11.72 11.82
CA GLU A 42 2.78 12.20 11.50
C GLU A 42 2.83 12.80 10.09
N TRP A 43 2.24 12.12 9.12
CA TRP A 43 2.14 12.62 7.75
C TRP A 43 1.30 13.89 7.64
N LEU A 44 0.13 13.93 8.29
CA LEU A 44 -0.71 15.13 8.35
C LEU A 44 0.05 16.31 8.93
N SER A 45 0.72 16.13 10.06
CA SER A 45 1.53 17.19 10.69
C SER A 45 2.68 17.68 9.82
N SER A 46 3.16 16.89 8.84
CA SER A 46 4.19 17.33 7.89
C SER A 46 3.68 18.29 6.81
N MET A 47 2.36 18.40 6.63
CA MET A 47 1.75 19.25 5.61
C MET A 47 1.58 20.67 6.12
N LYS A 48 1.83 21.66 5.27
CA LYS A 48 1.82 23.09 5.65
C LYS A 48 0.47 23.53 6.21
N GLU A 49 -0.61 22.94 5.71
CA GLU A 49 -2.00 23.19 6.12
C GLU A 49 -2.30 22.71 7.54
N PHE A 50 -1.48 21.81 8.08
CA PHE A 50 -1.66 21.16 9.38
C PHE A 50 -0.45 21.30 10.30
N ALA A 51 0.57 22.06 9.89
CA ALA A 51 1.84 22.20 10.61
C ALA A 51 1.66 22.77 12.03
N ASP A 52 0.68 23.66 12.22
CA ASP A 52 0.39 24.30 13.50
C ASP A 52 -0.64 23.52 14.34
N MET A 53 -1.17 22.39 13.83
CA MET A 53 -2.16 21.60 14.56
C MET A 53 -1.50 20.61 15.50
N ASN A 54 -2.05 20.50 16.71
CA ASN A 54 -1.65 19.48 17.68
C ASN A 54 -1.95 18.07 17.14
N GLY A 55 -0.96 17.18 17.17
CA GLY A 55 -1.10 15.79 16.74
C GLY A 55 -2.21 15.01 17.46
N GLU A 56 -2.51 15.31 18.72
CA GLU A 56 -3.63 14.68 19.43
C GLU A 56 -4.99 15.16 18.91
N VAL A 57 -5.08 16.42 18.47
CA VAL A 57 -6.29 16.95 17.81
C VAL A 57 -6.48 16.25 16.47
N LEU A 58 -5.41 16.08 15.68
CA LEU A 58 -5.46 15.32 14.43
C LEU A 58 -5.85 13.85 14.65
N ARG A 59 -5.31 13.21 15.69
CA ARG A 59 -5.62 11.82 16.05
C ARG A 59 -7.09 11.63 16.41
N ARG A 60 -7.65 12.51 17.24
CA ARG A 60 -9.07 12.47 17.63
C ARG A 60 -10.00 12.84 16.49
N SER A 61 -9.55 13.75 15.63
CA SER A 61 -10.30 14.20 14.46
C SER A 61 -10.11 13.28 13.26
N TRP A 62 -9.34 12.19 13.38
CA TRP A 62 -9.10 11.26 12.28
C TRP A 62 -10.40 10.73 11.67
N ASN A 63 -11.39 10.39 12.49
CA ASN A 63 -12.70 9.97 11.98
C ASN A 63 -13.37 11.06 11.14
N LEU A 64 -13.17 12.34 11.46
CA LEU A 64 -13.71 13.45 10.68
C LEU A 64 -12.90 13.65 9.39
N ILE A 65 -11.57 13.56 9.46
CA ILE A 65 -10.65 13.73 8.31
C ILE A 65 -10.79 12.56 7.32
N ALA A 66 -10.89 11.33 7.80
CA ALA A 66 -11.06 10.13 6.99
C ALA A 66 -12.46 10.03 6.36
N ASN A 67 -13.48 10.59 7.02
CA ASN A 67 -14.85 10.66 6.48
C ASN A 67 -15.11 11.91 5.65
N GLN A 68 -14.15 12.83 5.52
CA GLN A 68 -14.23 13.88 4.50
C GLN A 68 -14.06 13.23 3.14
N ASN A 69 -15.19 13.01 2.49
CA ASN A 69 -15.36 12.39 1.18
C ASN A 69 -14.24 12.72 0.17
N THR A 70 -13.15 11.97 0.19
CA THR A 70 -12.42 11.65 -1.04
C THR A 70 -13.14 10.50 -1.71
N HIS A 71 -14.35 10.78 -2.17
CA HIS A 71 -14.95 10.01 -3.23
C HIS A 71 -14.24 10.32 -4.56
N HIS A 72 -12.93 10.08 -4.63
CA HIS A 72 -12.48 9.34 -5.80
C HIS A 72 -12.97 7.91 -5.60
N ARG A 73 -14.28 7.75 -5.75
CA ARG A 73 -14.90 6.46 -5.98
C ARG A 73 -14.16 5.96 -7.20
N ILE A 74 -13.21 5.03 -7.01
CA ILE A 74 -12.66 4.26 -8.11
C ILE A 74 -13.90 3.77 -8.83
N LYS A 75 -14.20 4.36 -10.00
CA LYS A 75 -15.56 4.30 -10.56
C LYS A 75 -15.98 2.84 -10.74
N GLN A 76 -15.00 1.95 -10.93
CA GLN A 76 -15.08 0.53 -10.64
C GLN A 76 -13.69 0.05 -10.19
N PRO A 77 -13.53 -0.66 -9.04
CA PRO A 77 -12.31 -1.41 -8.80
C PRO A 77 -12.10 -2.34 -9.99
N THR A 78 -11.03 -2.15 -10.74
CA THR A 78 -10.69 -3.01 -11.86
C THR A 78 -10.34 -4.37 -11.28
N GLN A 79 -11.30 -5.30 -11.33
CA GLN A 79 -11.00 -6.69 -11.06
C GLN A 79 -9.95 -7.15 -12.07
N TRP A 80 -9.01 -7.96 -11.63
CA TRP A 80 -8.05 -8.55 -12.54
C TRP A 80 -8.83 -9.36 -13.59
N SER A 81 -8.63 -9.02 -14.86
CA SER A 81 -9.11 -9.78 -16.00
C SER A 81 -7.94 -10.40 -16.75
N THR A 82 -8.20 -11.42 -17.55
CA THR A 82 -7.23 -11.87 -18.55
C THR A 82 -6.94 -10.74 -19.55
N PRO A 83 -5.76 -10.73 -20.19
CA PRO A 83 -5.48 -9.79 -21.28
C PRO A 83 -6.38 -10.03 -22.48
N THR A 84 -6.50 -9.04 -23.36
CA THR A 84 -7.17 -9.18 -24.66
C THR A 84 -6.55 -10.33 -25.46
N GLN A 85 -7.35 -11.01 -26.26
CA GLN A 85 -6.90 -12.10 -27.13
C GLN A 85 -5.67 -11.69 -27.96
N GLY A 86 -4.64 -12.54 -27.98
CA GLY A 86 -3.35 -12.28 -28.64
C GLY A 86 -2.42 -11.33 -27.90
N CYS A 87 -2.79 -10.81 -26.71
CA CYS A 87 -1.92 -9.99 -25.89
C CYS A 87 -1.29 -10.77 -24.74
N ILE A 88 -0.10 -10.34 -24.34
CA ILE A 88 0.56 -10.80 -23.12
C ILE A 88 0.44 -9.70 -22.06
N LYS A 89 0.07 -10.06 -20.83
CA LYS A 89 0.07 -9.15 -19.68
C LYS A 89 1.29 -9.41 -18.82
N LEU A 90 2.05 -8.35 -18.53
CA LEU A 90 3.13 -8.38 -17.55
C LEU A 90 2.64 -7.82 -16.22
N ASN A 91 2.57 -8.67 -15.20
CA ASN A 91 2.37 -8.27 -13.81
C ASN A 91 3.75 -8.11 -13.16
N THR A 92 4.09 -6.91 -12.67
CA THR A 92 5.34 -6.70 -11.92
C THR A 92 5.05 -6.33 -10.47
N ASP A 93 5.96 -6.71 -9.58
CA ASP A 93 6.00 -6.22 -8.20
C ASP A 93 7.46 -6.02 -7.81
N SER A 94 7.75 -4.96 -7.06
CA SER A 94 9.10 -4.65 -6.59
C SER A 94 9.11 -4.58 -5.06
N SER A 95 10.15 -5.12 -4.45
CA SER A 95 10.37 -5.04 -3.02
C SER A 95 11.68 -4.31 -2.74
N SER A 96 11.72 -3.53 -1.67
CA SER A 96 12.95 -2.91 -1.19
C SER A 96 12.94 -2.88 0.34
N LEU A 97 14.09 -3.19 0.94
CA LEU A 97 14.28 -3.16 2.38
C LEU A 97 14.75 -1.76 2.83
N GLY A 98 13.81 -0.82 2.89
CA GLY A 98 14.08 0.56 3.32
C GLY A 98 14.52 1.49 2.17
N ASN A 99 14.82 2.75 2.48
CA ASN A 99 15.32 3.70 1.48
C ASN A 99 16.81 3.40 1.22
N THR A 100 17.15 2.99 -0.01
CA THR A 100 18.47 2.50 -0.49
C THR A 100 18.94 1.14 0.04
N GLY A 101 18.07 0.32 0.65
CA GLY A 101 18.45 -1.05 1.04
C GLY A 101 18.30 -2.06 -0.11
N PRO A 102 18.67 -3.34 0.12
CA PRO A 102 18.52 -4.41 -0.86
C PRO A 102 17.13 -4.41 -1.48
N ALA A 103 17.07 -4.51 -2.80
CA ALA A 103 15.83 -4.39 -3.56
C ALA A 103 15.73 -5.53 -4.57
N GLY A 104 14.54 -6.10 -4.72
CA GLY A 104 14.25 -7.10 -5.74
C GLY A 104 13.11 -6.64 -6.62
N PHE A 105 13.06 -7.19 -7.83
CA PHE A 105 11.87 -7.07 -8.68
C PHE A 105 11.46 -8.44 -9.20
N GLY A 106 10.16 -8.64 -9.28
CA GLY A 106 9.51 -9.82 -9.82
C GLY A 106 8.59 -9.43 -10.98
N GLY A 107 8.47 -10.33 -11.94
CA GLY A 107 7.61 -10.20 -13.10
C GLY A 107 6.93 -11.52 -13.44
N LEU A 108 5.68 -11.45 -13.87
CA LEU A 108 4.89 -12.59 -14.31
C LEU A 108 4.25 -12.23 -15.65
N PHE A 109 4.67 -12.92 -16.71
CA PHE A 109 4.02 -12.83 -18.02
C PHE A 109 2.87 -13.83 -18.09
N ARG A 110 1.70 -13.34 -18.51
CA ARG A 110 0.51 -14.16 -18.72
C ARG A 110 -0.03 -14.05 -20.14
N ASP A 111 -0.46 -15.17 -20.69
CA ASP A 111 -1.17 -15.21 -21.98
C ASP A 111 -2.60 -14.66 -21.84
N ASP A 112 -3.32 -14.62 -22.96
CA ASP A 112 -4.73 -14.21 -23.06
C ASP A 112 -5.72 -15.15 -22.38
N ASN A 113 -5.31 -16.37 -22.05
CA ASN A 113 -6.05 -17.30 -21.19
C ASN A 113 -5.76 -17.07 -19.70
N GLY A 114 -4.82 -16.18 -19.37
CA GLY A 114 -4.39 -15.88 -18.01
C GLY A 114 -3.38 -16.88 -17.44
N ASN A 115 -2.91 -17.83 -18.24
CA ASN A 115 -1.88 -18.79 -17.88
C ASN A 115 -0.54 -18.09 -17.71
N THR A 116 0.23 -18.53 -16.72
CA THR A 116 1.61 -18.10 -16.58
C THR A 116 2.46 -18.67 -17.70
N ILE A 117 3.13 -17.80 -18.46
CA ILE A 117 4.10 -18.19 -19.48
C ILE A 117 5.51 -18.20 -18.88
N ILE A 118 5.89 -17.09 -18.23
CA ILE A 118 7.24 -16.86 -17.70
C ILE A 118 7.15 -16.16 -16.35
N VAL A 119 7.99 -16.60 -15.41
CA VAL A 119 8.26 -15.92 -14.15
C VAL A 119 9.68 -15.38 -14.19
N LEU A 120 9.86 -14.12 -13.85
CA LEU A 120 11.16 -13.48 -13.65
C LEU A 120 11.24 -13.01 -12.20
N TRP A 121 12.38 -13.22 -11.56
CA TRP A 121 12.70 -12.55 -10.30
C TRP A 121 14.19 -12.28 -10.25
N THR A 122 14.55 -11.19 -9.58
CA THR A 122 15.93 -10.90 -9.23
C THR A 122 15.98 -10.27 -7.84
N THR A 123 17.09 -10.49 -7.17
CA THR A 123 17.50 -9.79 -5.96
C THR A 123 18.69 -8.93 -6.34
N GLY A 124 18.61 -7.63 -6.08
CA GLY A 124 19.74 -6.73 -6.13
C GLY A 124 20.58 -6.94 -4.88
N ASP A 125 21.85 -7.32 -5.09
CA ASP A 125 22.89 -7.43 -4.07
C ASP A 125 23.37 -6.04 -3.62
#